data_AF-A0A3B8ZIH4-F1
#
_entry.id   AF-A0A3B8ZIH4-F1
#
_cell.length_a   1.000
_cell.length_b   1.000
_cell.length_c   1.000
_cell.angle_alpha   90.00
_cell.angle_beta   90.00
_cell.angle_gamma   90.00
#
_symmetry.space_group_name_H-M   'P 1'
#
loop_
_entity.id
_entity.type
_entity.pdbx_description
1 polymer ?
#
loop_
_entity_poly.entity_id
_entity_poly.type
_entity_poly.pdbx_seq_one_letter_code
_entity_poly.pdbx_strand_id
1 'polypeptide(L)'
;MQFSEKHNCELSESFFHNACAARQRKAWMRLTYCFFMVLWSLSLSVVKQSLAQDAQQQFTVVVYNVNNLFDGDGVALFDDYKPDKYPPKHLLKKVENIVRVLAQVEPDGGPHIVLFQEIEADQTSEGTSKNYDRLLTPYQDMTLAQMLAEPVSDPVRDLPAEALLLKALSDAGMGPYHVAAGQYRPDPTGRTVAHINVTFSKFPIVSSNTHQTSGARGILEVVHRIADQSLTTLNNHWKSEAGNPEAEKVRV
;
A
#
# COMPACT_ATOMS: atom_id res chain seq x y z
N MET A 1 43.14 -88.28 57.09
CA MET A 1 42.49 -86.95 57.25
C MET A 1 43.44 -85.92 56.66
N GLN A 2 43.22 -85.51 55.41
CA GLN A 2 43.94 -84.39 54.80
C GLN A 2 43.04 -83.84 53.68
N PHE A 3 42.56 -82.61 53.88
CA PHE A 3 41.80 -81.83 52.90
C PHE A 3 42.79 -81.11 51.97
N SER A 4 42.48 -81.07 50.68
CA SER A 4 43.10 -80.12 49.74
C SER A 4 41.99 -79.58 48.85
N GLU A 5 41.65 -78.31 49.07
CA GLU A 5 40.75 -77.51 48.23
C GLU A 5 41.40 -77.19 46.89
N LYS A 6 40.68 -77.48 45.81
CA LYS A 6 40.72 -76.71 44.57
C LYS A 6 39.28 -76.48 44.16
N HIS A 7 38.96 -75.22 43.87
CA HIS A 7 38.01 -74.73 42.87
C HIS A 7 37.34 -73.45 43.37
N ASN A 8 37.64 -72.33 42.72
CA ASN A 8 36.65 -71.39 42.17
C ASN A 8 37.34 -70.12 41.69
N CYS A 9 37.65 -70.08 40.39
CA CYS A 9 38.07 -68.86 39.71
C CYS A 9 37.66 -68.94 38.23
N GLU A 10 36.35 -68.86 37.94
CA GLU A 10 35.91 -68.81 36.53
C GLU A 10 34.53 -68.17 36.27
N LEU A 11 33.87 -67.55 37.26
CA LEU A 11 32.50 -67.04 37.08
C LEU A 11 32.35 -65.51 37.04
N SER A 12 33.44 -64.72 36.98
CA SER A 12 33.34 -63.26 37.10
C SER A 12 33.39 -62.45 35.79
N GLU A 13 33.94 -62.97 34.69
CA GLU A 13 34.17 -62.14 33.49
C GLU A 13 32.95 -62.05 32.53
N SER A 14 32.14 -63.12 32.43
CA SER A 14 31.01 -63.15 31.48
C SER A 14 29.83 -62.25 31.88
N PHE A 15 29.65 -62.02 33.18
CA PHE A 15 28.58 -61.14 33.70
C PHE A 15 28.89 -59.65 33.48
N PHE A 16 30.16 -59.23 33.59
CA PHE A 16 30.54 -57.84 33.39
C PHE A 16 30.51 -57.42 31.91
N HIS A 17 30.86 -58.31 30.97
CA HIS A 17 30.76 -58.02 29.53
C HIS A 17 29.31 -57.86 29.06
N ASN A 18 28.38 -58.69 29.54
CA ASN A 18 26.97 -58.58 29.16
C ASN A 18 26.28 -57.32 29.72
N ALA A 19 26.63 -56.91 30.95
CA ALA A 19 26.09 -55.69 31.55
C ALA A 19 26.58 -54.41 30.85
N CYS A 20 27.85 -54.39 30.41
CA CYS A 20 28.43 -53.26 29.66
C CYS A 20 27.78 -53.12 28.26
N ALA A 21 27.62 -54.24 27.54
CA ALA A 21 26.95 -54.26 26.24
C ALA A 21 25.47 -53.82 26.31
N ALA A 22 24.74 -54.21 27.36
CA ALA A 22 23.35 -53.79 27.56
C ALA A 22 23.22 -52.29 27.87
N ARG A 23 24.17 -51.72 28.62
CA ARG A 23 24.23 -50.27 28.90
C ARG A 23 24.55 -49.47 27.64
N GLN A 24 25.49 -49.94 26.83
CA GLN A 24 25.81 -49.29 25.55
C GLN A 24 24.64 -49.37 24.57
N ARG A 25 23.94 -50.51 24.44
CA ARG A 25 22.74 -50.60 23.57
C ARG A 25 21.64 -49.61 23.98
N LYS A 26 21.37 -49.46 25.28
CA LYS A 26 20.39 -48.48 25.78
C LYS A 26 20.82 -47.03 25.55
N ALA A 27 22.11 -46.73 25.68
CA ALA A 27 22.66 -45.40 25.41
C ALA A 27 22.60 -45.04 23.92
N TRP A 28 22.98 -45.98 23.05
CA TRP A 28 22.87 -45.83 21.60
C TRP A 28 21.42 -45.64 21.16
N MET A 29 20.50 -46.44 21.67
CA MET A 29 19.07 -46.36 21.34
C MET A 29 18.44 -45.04 21.82
N ARG A 30 18.89 -44.49 22.96
CA ARG A 30 18.48 -43.14 23.42
C ARG A 30 19.05 -42.04 22.53
N LEU A 31 20.31 -42.15 22.09
CA LEU A 31 20.93 -41.19 21.18
C LEU A 31 20.23 -41.20 19.80
N THR A 32 19.92 -42.36 19.25
CA THR A 32 19.17 -42.45 17.98
C THR A 32 17.76 -41.89 18.12
N TYR A 33 17.08 -42.15 19.24
CA TYR A 33 15.73 -41.63 19.47
C TYR A 33 15.72 -40.10 19.63
N CYS A 34 16.71 -39.53 20.34
CA CYS A 34 16.88 -38.09 20.44
C CYS A 34 17.25 -37.46 19.09
N PHE A 35 18.11 -38.11 18.30
CA PHE A 35 18.49 -37.63 16.96
C PHE A 35 17.30 -37.67 15.98
N PHE A 36 16.49 -38.73 16.02
CA PHE A 36 15.23 -38.82 15.25
C PHE A 36 14.21 -37.77 15.70
N MET A 37 14.03 -37.55 17.02
CA MET A 37 13.14 -36.50 17.53
C MET A 37 13.58 -35.10 17.11
N VAL A 38 14.89 -34.82 17.15
CA VAL A 38 15.46 -33.55 16.70
C VAL A 38 15.26 -33.38 15.20
N LEU A 39 15.59 -34.38 14.37
CA LEU A 39 15.36 -34.35 12.91
C LEU A 39 13.87 -34.21 12.56
N TRP A 40 12.97 -34.86 13.31
CA TRP A 40 11.52 -34.76 13.11
C TRP A 40 10.98 -33.39 13.53
N SER A 41 11.51 -32.80 14.61
CA SER A 41 11.17 -31.44 15.02
C SER A 41 11.70 -30.37 14.07
N LEU A 42 12.88 -30.59 13.47
CA LEU A 42 13.46 -29.74 12.41
C LEU A 42 12.64 -29.85 11.12
N SER A 43 12.21 -31.05 10.71
CA SER A 43 11.37 -31.22 9.52
C SER A 43 9.97 -30.62 9.68
N LEU A 44 9.36 -30.75 10.86
CA LEU A 44 8.09 -30.08 11.20
C LEU A 44 8.22 -28.55 11.19
N SER A 45 9.38 -28.01 11.58
CA SER A 45 9.62 -26.56 11.58
C SER A 45 9.83 -26.03 10.16
N VAL A 46 10.54 -26.76 9.30
CA VAL A 46 10.72 -26.40 7.88
C VAL A 46 9.39 -26.45 7.11
N VAL A 47 8.53 -27.45 7.38
CA VAL A 47 7.20 -27.53 6.75
C VAL A 47 6.29 -26.37 7.21
N LYS A 48 6.32 -25.98 8.49
CA LYS A 48 5.56 -24.81 8.98
C LYS A 48 6.02 -23.50 8.33
N GLN A 49 7.32 -23.35 8.09
CA GLN A 49 7.88 -22.16 7.46
C GLN A 49 7.51 -22.08 5.97
N SER A 50 7.43 -23.23 5.28
CA SER A 50 6.97 -23.32 3.89
C SER A 50 5.47 -23.05 3.71
N LEU A 51 4.64 -23.33 4.72
CA LEU A 51 3.18 -23.08 4.67
C LEU A 51 2.80 -21.65 5.06
N ALA A 52 3.64 -20.94 5.82
CA ALA A 52 3.42 -19.53 6.15
C ALA A 52 3.70 -18.59 4.97
N GLN A 53 4.41 -19.06 3.94
CA GLN A 53 4.81 -18.28 2.78
C GLN A 53 3.73 -18.20 1.70
N ASP A 54 2.62 -18.93 1.87
CA ASP A 54 1.48 -18.99 0.95
C ASP A 54 0.23 -18.31 1.52
N ALA A 55 0.40 -17.46 2.54
CA ALA A 55 -0.65 -16.54 2.95
C ALA A 55 -0.81 -15.48 1.84
N GLN A 56 -1.67 -15.77 0.88
CA GLN A 56 -2.06 -14.87 -0.19
C GLN A 56 -2.44 -13.52 0.43
N GLN A 57 -1.55 -12.52 0.29
CA GLN A 57 -1.77 -11.20 0.89
C GLN A 57 -3.01 -10.57 0.22
N GLN A 58 -4.11 -10.54 0.95
CA GLN A 58 -5.34 -9.90 0.49
C GLN A 58 -5.24 -8.40 0.74
N PHE A 59 -5.62 -7.62 -0.27
CA PHE A 59 -5.67 -6.17 -0.17
C PHE A 59 -6.73 -5.62 -1.11
N THR A 60 -7.16 -4.40 -0.82
CA THR A 60 -8.28 -3.75 -1.49
C THR A 60 -7.79 -2.70 -2.47
N VAL A 61 -8.24 -2.79 -3.72
CA VAL A 61 -8.00 -1.79 -4.77
C VAL A 61 -9.32 -1.14 -5.14
N VAL A 62 -9.39 0.18 -5.06
CA VAL A 62 -10.56 0.96 -5.44
C VAL A 62 -10.22 1.84 -6.64
N VAL A 63 -11.10 1.87 -7.64
CA VAL A 63 -11.07 2.86 -8.73
C VAL A 63 -12.22 3.82 -8.48
N TYR A 64 -11.93 5.11 -8.31
CA TYR A 64 -12.94 6.08 -7.94
C TYR A 64 -12.78 7.40 -8.70
N ASN A 65 -13.64 7.61 -9.69
CA ASN A 65 -13.84 8.92 -10.28
C ASN A 65 -14.61 9.79 -9.27
N VAL A 66 -13.96 10.84 -8.77
CA VAL A 66 -14.52 11.73 -7.74
C VAL A 66 -15.32 12.90 -8.32
N ASN A 67 -15.60 12.86 -9.63
CA ASN A 67 -16.39 13.79 -10.40
C ASN A 67 -15.94 15.24 -10.17
N ASN A 68 -14.79 15.64 -10.73
CA ASN A 68 -14.21 16.98 -10.66
C ASN A 68 -13.90 17.50 -9.24
N LEU A 69 -12.88 16.97 -8.58
CA LEU A 69 -12.39 17.51 -7.30
C LEU A 69 -11.42 18.67 -7.57
N PHE A 70 -11.92 19.89 -7.41
CA PHE A 70 -11.16 21.15 -7.52
C PHE A 70 -10.56 21.57 -6.18
N ASP A 71 -9.46 22.31 -6.22
CA ASP A 71 -8.79 22.86 -5.04
C ASP A 71 -9.46 24.15 -4.52
N GLY A 72 -8.77 24.85 -3.62
CA GLY A 72 -9.29 26.01 -2.90
C GLY A 72 -8.81 27.37 -3.40
N ASP A 73 -8.03 27.44 -4.49
CA ASP A 73 -7.35 28.66 -4.92
C ASP A 73 -8.25 29.62 -5.73
N GLY A 74 -9.35 29.10 -6.30
CA GLY A 74 -10.31 29.84 -7.11
C GLY A 74 -9.97 29.97 -8.60
N VAL A 75 -8.90 29.33 -9.07
CA VAL A 75 -8.35 29.37 -10.42
C VAL A 75 -8.71 28.11 -11.20
N ALA A 76 -10.00 27.86 -11.36
CA ALA A 76 -10.49 26.72 -12.15
C ALA A 76 -10.57 27.00 -13.67
N LEU A 77 -10.45 25.96 -14.51
CA LEU A 77 -10.75 26.07 -15.95
C LEU A 77 -12.24 26.05 -16.29
N PHE A 78 -13.10 25.61 -15.36
CA PHE A 78 -14.55 25.60 -15.55
C PHE A 78 -15.23 26.60 -14.63
N ASP A 79 -16.24 27.29 -15.15
CA ASP A 79 -16.94 28.36 -14.45
C ASP A 79 -17.70 27.88 -13.21
N ASP A 80 -18.04 26.59 -13.12
CA ASP A 80 -18.79 26.02 -11.99
C ASP A 80 -17.94 25.87 -10.72
N TYR A 81 -16.61 25.90 -10.86
CA TYR A 81 -15.66 25.79 -9.74
C TYR A 81 -15.02 27.12 -9.37
N LYS A 82 -15.61 28.24 -9.81
CA LYS A 82 -15.22 29.57 -9.37
C LYS A 82 -15.70 29.86 -7.95
N PRO A 83 -15.00 30.73 -7.18
CA PRO A 83 -15.28 30.94 -5.74
C PRO A 83 -16.72 31.31 -5.39
N ASP A 84 -17.44 32.00 -6.28
CA ASP A 84 -18.84 32.38 -6.09
C ASP A 84 -19.82 31.19 -6.14
N LYS A 85 -19.44 30.09 -6.80
CA LYS A 85 -20.25 28.87 -6.96
C LYS A 85 -19.73 27.68 -6.16
N TYR A 86 -18.41 27.61 -5.98
CA TYR A 86 -17.72 26.54 -5.29
C TYR A 86 -16.87 27.07 -4.11
N PRO A 87 -17.51 27.58 -3.05
CA PRO A 87 -16.81 28.04 -1.86
C PRO A 87 -16.17 26.88 -1.08
N PRO A 88 -15.23 27.15 -0.15
CA PRO A 88 -14.50 26.13 0.62
C PRO A 88 -15.39 25.08 1.30
N LYS A 89 -16.59 25.46 1.76
CA LYS A 89 -17.57 24.51 2.34
C LYS A 89 -18.03 23.43 1.36
N HIS A 90 -18.10 23.71 0.06
CA HIS A 90 -18.46 22.72 -0.96
C HIS A 90 -17.33 21.72 -1.18
N LEU A 91 -16.09 22.22 -1.25
CA LEU A 91 -14.88 21.40 -1.27
C LEU A 91 -14.82 20.46 -0.05
N LEU A 92 -14.95 21.01 1.15
CA LEU A 92 -14.97 20.22 2.39
C LEU A 92 -16.05 19.14 2.34
N LYS A 93 -17.29 19.50 1.98
CA LYS A 93 -18.40 18.54 1.91
C LYS A 93 -18.12 17.42 0.91
N LYS A 94 -17.52 17.75 -0.24
CA LYS A 94 -17.18 16.77 -1.27
C LYS A 94 -16.13 15.79 -0.78
N VAL A 95 -15.06 16.29 -0.16
CA VAL A 95 -13.99 15.45 0.39
C VAL A 95 -14.52 14.57 1.53
N GLU A 96 -15.33 15.12 2.44
CA GLU A 96 -16.00 14.32 3.49
C GLU A 96 -16.83 13.17 2.91
N ASN A 97 -17.55 13.41 1.82
CA ASN A 97 -18.34 12.36 1.17
C ASN A 97 -17.45 11.28 0.53
N ILE A 98 -16.32 11.67 -0.09
CA ILE A 98 -15.33 10.72 -0.61
C ILE A 98 -14.79 9.84 0.51
N VAL A 99 -14.39 10.42 1.64
CA VAL A 99 -13.93 9.67 2.82
C VAL A 99 -14.99 8.70 3.30
N ARG A 100 -16.26 9.13 3.43
CA ARG A 100 -17.36 8.24 3.86
C ARG A 100 -17.54 7.05 2.93
N VAL A 101 -17.45 7.25 1.62
CA VAL A 101 -17.55 6.15 0.64
C VAL A 101 -16.41 5.15 0.81
N LEU A 102 -15.17 5.64 0.94
CA LEU A 102 -14.01 4.77 1.12
C LEU A 102 -14.06 3.99 2.45
N ALA A 103 -14.62 4.59 3.51
CA ALA A 103 -14.86 3.91 4.79
C ALA A 103 -15.86 2.75 4.68
N GLN A 104 -16.79 2.77 3.73
CA GLN A 104 -17.70 1.64 3.51
C GLN A 104 -17.03 0.46 2.81
N VAL A 105 -15.96 0.73 2.04
CA VAL A 105 -15.22 -0.32 1.32
C VAL A 105 -14.24 -1.01 2.25
N GLU A 106 -13.52 -0.24 3.06
CA GLU A 106 -12.54 -0.75 4.02
C GLU A 106 -12.65 0.06 5.33
N PRO A 107 -13.51 -0.39 6.27
CA PRO A 107 -13.78 0.33 7.52
C PRO A 107 -12.53 0.50 8.39
N ASP A 108 -11.61 -0.47 8.33
CA ASP A 108 -10.42 -0.54 9.16
C ASP A 108 -9.24 0.22 8.52
N GLY A 109 -9.43 1.53 8.35
CA GLY A 109 -8.37 2.46 7.92
C GLY A 109 -8.29 2.69 6.41
N GLY A 110 -9.35 2.41 5.65
CA GLY A 110 -9.46 2.74 4.22
C GLY A 110 -8.70 1.79 3.27
N PRO A 111 -9.01 1.82 1.96
CA PRO A 111 -8.48 0.85 1.01
C PRO A 111 -6.95 0.88 0.89
N HIS A 112 -6.37 -0.22 0.44
CA HIS A 112 -4.91 -0.33 0.33
C HIS A 112 -4.34 0.45 -0.85
N ILE A 113 -5.07 0.47 -1.97
CA ILE A 113 -4.77 1.27 -3.15
C ILE A 113 -6.05 1.95 -3.62
N VAL A 114 -5.98 3.25 -3.91
CA VAL A 114 -7.07 4.00 -4.53
C VAL A 114 -6.56 4.71 -5.78
N LEU A 115 -7.23 4.46 -6.89
CA LEU A 115 -6.97 5.03 -8.21
C LEU A 115 -8.04 6.08 -8.45
N PHE A 116 -7.72 7.35 -8.17
CA PHE A 116 -8.63 8.48 -8.36
C PHE A 116 -8.56 9.04 -9.78
N GLN A 117 -9.72 9.40 -10.32
CA GLN A 117 -9.85 10.16 -11.56
C GLN A 117 -10.57 11.49 -11.29
N GLU A 118 -10.37 12.46 -12.18
CA GLU A 118 -10.97 13.80 -12.07
C GLU A 118 -10.53 14.59 -10.83
N ILE A 119 -9.26 14.47 -10.47
CA ILE A 119 -8.61 15.45 -9.59
C ILE A 119 -8.19 16.63 -10.46
N GLU A 120 -8.38 17.87 -9.99
CA GLU A 120 -7.91 19.06 -10.70
C GLU A 120 -6.40 19.01 -10.93
N ALA A 121 -5.99 19.41 -12.13
CA ALA A 121 -4.61 19.84 -12.35
C ALA A 121 -4.48 21.24 -11.78
N ASP A 122 -3.66 21.44 -10.75
CA ASP A 122 -3.43 22.74 -10.14
C ASP A 122 -3.02 23.79 -11.20
N GLN A 123 -3.78 24.88 -11.25
CA GLN A 123 -3.62 25.92 -12.27
C GLN A 123 -2.68 27.04 -11.85
N THR A 124 -2.45 27.25 -10.55
CA THR A 124 -1.71 28.39 -10.00
C THR A 124 -0.23 28.13 -9.80
N SER A 125 0.14 26.91 -9.42
CA SER A 125 1.55 26.63 -9.10
C SER A 125 2.34 26.23 -10.35
N GLU A 126 3.45 26.92 -10.64
CA GLU A 126 4.47 26.37 -11.53
C GLU A 126 5.21 25.23 -10.80
N GLY A 127 4.57 24.06 -10.75
CA GLY A 127 5.17 22.85 -10.20
C GLY A 127 5.05 22.72 -8.69
N THR A 128 3.81 22.63 -8.18
CA THR A 128 3.56 22.13 -6.82
C THR A 128 4.45 20.94 -6.51
N SER A 129 5.17 21.05 -5.40
CA SER A 129 6.08 20.01 -4.94
C SER A 129 5.29 18.72 -4.73
N LYS A 130 5.64 17.64 -5.44
CA LYS A 130 5.04 16.30 -5.21
C LYS A 130 5.45 15.67 -3.87
N ASN A 131 6.04 16.44 -2.95
CA ASN A 131 6.37 16.01 -1.61
C ASN A 131 5.24 16.41 -0.65
N TYR A 132 4.21 15.58 -0.61
CA TYR A 132 3.01 15.82 0.19
C TYR A 132 3.28 15.84 1.69
N ASP A 133 4.23 15.04 2.18
CA ASP A 133 4.63 15.07 3.59
C ASP A 133 5.12 16.47 3.96
N ARG A 134 5.99 17.07 3.13
CA ARG A 134 6.47 18.43 3.34
C ARG A 134 5.35 19.47 3.22
N LEU A 135 4.45 19.31 2.25
CA LEU A 135 3.31 20.22 2.06
C LEU A 135 2.35 20.21 3.27
N LEU A 136 2.12 19.03 3.86
CA LEU A 136 1.14 18.85 4.94
C LEU A 136 1.73 18.94 6.34
N THR A 137 3.06 18.87 6.50
CA THR A 137 3.75 19.03 7.80
C THR A 137 3.26 20.24 8.61
N PRO A 138 3.09 21.45 8.02
CA PRO A 138 2.63 22.61 8.77
C PRO A 138 1.20 22.47 9.35
N TYR A 139 0.42 21.52 8.85
CA TYR A 139 -1.00 21.33 9.16
C TYR A 139 -1.29 20.02 9.91
N GLN A 140 -0.25 19.34 10.41
CA GLN A 140 -0.41 18.03 11.08
C GLN A 140 -1.38 18.08 12.28
N ASP A 141 -1.42 19.21 13.00
CA ASP A 141 -2.22 19.41 14.22
C ASP A 141 -3.59 20.06 13.94
N MET A 142 -3.94 20.24 12.67
CA MET A 142 -5.23 20.79 12.22
C MET A 142 -6.01 19.71 11.48
N THR A 143 -7.34 19.72 11.56
CA THR A 143 -8.18 18.95 10.63
C THR A 143 -8.40 19.74 9.33
N LEU A 144 -8.74 19.07 8.24
CA LEU A 144 -9.12 19.73 6.98
C LEU A 144 -10.27 20.73 7.21
N ALA A 145 -11.22 20.39 8.07
CA ALA A 145 -12.32 21.30 8.42
C ALA A 145 -11.81 22.59 9.09
N GLN A 146 -10.77 22.50 9.93
CA GLN A 146 -10.12 23.68 10.51
C GLN A 146 -9.31 24.46 9.48
N MET A 147 -8.63 23.77 8.55
CA MET A 147 -7.88 24.42 7.46
C MET A 147 -8.80 25.21 6.52
N LEU A 148 -9.97 24.65 6.19
CA LEU A 148 -10.96 25.24 5.28
C LEU A 148 -11.99 26.13 5.99
N ALA A 149 -11.82 26.42 7.29
CA ALA A 149 -12.68 27.34 8.00
C ALA A 149 -12.49 28.77 7.47
N GLU A 150 -13.59 29.48 7.19
CA GLU A 150 -13.51 30.83 6.64
C GLU A 150 -13.15 31.88 7.71
N PRO A 151 -12.26 32.86 7.40
CA PRO A 151 -11.55 33.02 6.13
C PRO A 151 -10.39 32.02 5.96
N VAL A 152 -10.29 31.38 4.80
CA VAL A 152 -9.22 30.42 4.48
C VAL A 152 -7.92 31.18 4.16
N SER A 153 -6.81 30.78 4.79
CA SER A 153 -5.49 31.38 4.55
C SER A 153 -4.94 31.07 3.16
N ASP A 154 -4.18 31.99 2.56
CA ASP A 154 -3.54 31.80 1.25
C ASP A 154 -2.78 30.47 1.13
N PRO A 155 -1.94 30.07 2.11
CA PRO A 155 -1.17 28.82 1.99
C PRO A 155 -2.02 27.55 2.01
N VAL A 156 -3.25 27.60 2.53
CA VAL A 156 -4.20 26.47 2.47
C VAL A 156 -4.93 26.48 1.14
N ARG A 157 -5.27 27.66 0.62
CA ARG A 157 -5.92 27.80 -0.70
C ARG A 157 -5.03 27.26 -1.82
N ASP A 158 -3.73 27.54 -1.74
CA ASP A 158 -2.70 27.14 -2.71
C ASP A 158 -2.32 25.64 -2.65
N LEU A 159 -2.93 24.85 -1.76
CA LEU A 159 -2.71 23.40 -1.73
C LEU A 159 -3.47 22.73 -2.88
N PRO A 160 -2.84 21.78 -3.61
CA PRO A 160 -3.51 21.08 -4.69
C PRO A 160 -4.63 20.17 -4.14
N ALA A 161 -5.60 19.85 -4.99
CA ALA A 161 -6.77 19.07 -4.63
C ALA A 161 -6.42 17.70 -3.99
N GLU A 162 -5.39 17.02 -4.51
CA GLU A 162 -4.93 15.75 -3.94
C GLU A 162 -4.28 15.89 -2.56
N ALA A 163 -3.65 17.02 -2.22
CA ALA A 163 -3.10 17.24 -0.88
C ALA A 163 -4.23 17.45 0.14
N LEU A 164 -5.28 18.19 -0.24
CA LEU A 164 -6.46 18.39 0.59
C LEU A 164 -7.21 17.06 0.81
N LEU A 165 -7.33 16.24 -0.24
CA LEU A 165 -7.89 14.89 -0.14
C LEU A 165 -7.05 13.98 0.76
N LEU A 166 -5.73 13.97 0.58
CA LEU A 166 -4.80 13.20 1.42
C LEU A 166 -4.95 13.59 2.89
N LYS A 167 -5.06 14.89 3.18
CA LYS A 167 -5.25 15.39 4.53
C LYS A 167 -6.56 14.88 5.16
N ALA A 168 -7.67 14.94 4.45
CA ALA A 168 -8.94 14.41 4.97
C ALA A 168 -8.92 12.90 5.23
N LEU A 169 -8.27 12.13 4.35
CA LEU A 169 -8.10 10.70 4.58
C LEU A 169 -7.26 10.45 5.83
N SER A 170 -6.16 11.19 6.00
CA SER A 170 -5.34 11.11 7.20
C SER A 170 -6.12 11.47 8.47
N ASP A 171 -6.95 12.52 8.44
CA ASP A 171 -7.81 12.91 9.57
C ASP A 171 -8.81 11.83 9.95
N ALA A 172 -9.27 11.06 8.97
CA ALA A 172 -10.17 9.93 9.16
C ALA A 172 -9.44 8.63 9.57
N GLY A 173 -8.13 8.68 9.80
CA GLY A 173 -7.32 7.52 10.12
C GLY A 173 -7.09 6.58 8.93
N MET A 174 -7.31 7.07 7.70
CA MET A 174 -7.03 6.31 6.48
C MET A 174 -5.61 6.58 5.99
N GLY A 175 -4.78 5.53 5.99
CA GLY A 175 -3.37 5.62 5.56
C GLY A 175 -2.40 5.00 6.57
N PRO A 176 -1.13 5.45 6.58
CA PRO A 176 -0.55 6.46 5.70
C PRO A 176 -0.56 6.04 4.22
N TYR A 177 -0.65 7.01 3.31
CA TYR A 177 -0.62 6.78 1.86
C TYR A 177 0.62 7.43 1.23
N HIS A 178 1.30 6.67 0.38
CA HIS A 178 2.16 7.20 -0.67
C HIS A 178 1.29 7.69 -1.83
N VAL A 179 1.67 8.81 -2.44
CA VAL A 179 0.89 9.45 -3.50
C VAL A 179 1.70 9.56 -4.79
N ALA A 180 1.12 9.13 -5.91
CA ALA A 180 1.59 9.43 -7.24
C ALA A 180 0.54 10.24 -7.99
N ALA A 181 0.92 11.40 -8.50
CA ALA A 181 0.06 12.27 -9.30
C ALA A 181 0.55 12.33 -10.76
N GLY A 182 -0.40 12.26 -11.69
CA GLY A 182 -0.14 12.37 -13.13
C GLY A 182 0.66 13.62 -13.48
N GLN A 183 1.54 13.52 -14.46
CA GLN A 183 2.23 14.68 -15.03
C GLN A 183 1.32 15.38 -16.04
N TYR A 184 1.12 16.68 -15.84
CA TYR A 184 0.24 17.51 -16.66
C TYR A 184 0.93 18.76 -17.23
N ARG A 185 2.20 18.98 -16.87
CA ARG A 185 3.06 20.06 -17.37
C ARG A 185 4.50 19.56 -17.61
N PRO A 186 5.15 19.93 -18.73
CA PRO A 186 4.52 20.46 -19.93
C PRO A 186 3.65 19.37 -20.60
N ASP A 187 2.45 19.73 -21.02
CA ASP A 187 1.64 18.87 -21.88
C ASP A 187 2.28 18.82 -23.29
N PRO A 188 2.58 17.65 -23.87
CA PRO A 188 3.25 17.56 -25.17
C PRO A 188 2.49 18.20 -26.34
N THR A 189 1.18 18.40 -26.17
CA THR A 189 0.31 19.04 -27.18
C THR A 189 0.14 20.54 -26.94
N GLY A 190 0.74 21.09 -25.88
CA GLY A 190 0.62 22.51 -25.49
C GLY A 190 -0.74 22.86 -24.88
N ARG A 191 -1.55 21.86 -24.51
CA ARG A 191 -2.89 22.07 -23.96
C ARG A 191 -2.83 22.29 -22.45
N THR A 192 -3.68 23.19 -21.94
CA THR A 192 -3.96 23.24 -20.50
C THR A 192 -4.81 22.03 -20.09
N VAL A 193 -4.22 21.16 -19.29
CA VAL A 193 -4.88 20.00 -18.70
C VAL A 193 -5.74 20.47 -17.54
N ALA A 194 -7.01 20.07 -17.52
CA ALA A 194 -7.94 20.41 -16.44
C ALA A 194 -7.91 19.41 -15.28
N HIS A 195 -7.65 18.14 -15.60
CA HIS A 195 -7.74 17.05 -14.64
C HIS A 195 -6.63 16.04 -14.83
N ILE A 196 -6.20 15.46 -13.72
CA ILE A 196 -5.23 14.38 -13.63
C ILE A 196 -5.83 13.14 -12.97
N ASN A 197 -5.08 12.05 -13.13
CA ASN A 197 -5.26 10.81 -12.38
C ASN A 197 -4.26 10.81 -11.22
N VAL A 198 -4.70 10.31 -10.07
CA VAL A 198 -3.89 10.25 -8.85
C VAL A 198 -4.05 8.88 -8.20
N THR A 199 -2.96 8.31 -7.72
CA THR A 199 -2.95 7.01 -7.03
C THR A 199 -2.47 7.19 -5.60
N PHE A 200 -3.28 6.75 -4.64
CA PHE A 200 -2.89 6.64 -3.23
C PHE A 200 -2.63 5.17 -2.90
N SER A 201 -1.53 4.88 -2.20
CA SER A 201 -1.15 3.51 -1.86
C SER A 201 -0.54 3.40 -0.47
N LYS A 202 -1.02 2.45 0.34
CA LYS A 202 -0.36 2.08 1.60
C LYS A 202 0.94 1.30 1.37
N PHE A 203 1.18 0.85 0.13
CA PHE A 203 2.39 0.18 -0.28
C PHE A 203 3.39 1.20 -0.84
N PRO A 204 4.70 1.01 -0.62
CA PRO A 204 5.73 1.87 -1.20
C PRO A 204 5.59 1.95 -2.72
N ILE A 205 5.61 3.18 -3.25
CA ILE A 205 5.65 3.43 -4.69
C ILE A 205 7.12 3.39 -5.12
N VAL A 206 7.46 2.42 -5.97
CA VAL A 206 8.81 2.24 -6.52
C VAL A 206 9.07 3.20 -7.67
N SER A 207 8.06 3.37 -8.52
CA SER A 207 8.10 4.28 -9.66
C SER A 207 6.69 4.70 -10.06
N SER A 208 6.61 5.84 -10.75
CA SER A 208 5.39 6.28 -11.40
C SER A 208 5.73 6.95 -12.73
N ASN A 209 4.98 6.66 -13.77
CA ASN A 209 5.13 7.29 -15.08
C ASN A 209 3.76 7.75 -15.60
N THR A 210 3.73 8.86 -16.34
CA THR A 210 2.52 9.30 -17.04
C THR A 210 2.71 9.08 -18.52
N HIS A 211 1.93 8.14 -19.07
CA HIS A 211 1.87 7.91 -20.50
C HIS A 211 0.96 8.96 -21.11
N GLN A 212 1.57 9.91 -21.82
CA GLN A 212 0.86 11.02 -22.45
C GLN A 212 0.01 10.51 -23.62
N THR A 213 -1.24 10.97 -23.68
CA THR A 213 -2.20 10.61 -24.74
C THR A 213 -2.58 11.87 -25.51
N SER A 214 -2.43 11.86 -26.84
CA SER A 214 -2.78 13.02 -27.66
C SER A 214 -4.27 13.36 -27.51
N GLY A 215 -4.57 14.57 -27.05
CA GLY A 215 -5.96 15.05 -26.92
C GLY A 215 -6.76 14.47 -25.74
N ALA A 216 -6.14 13.67 -24.85
CA ALA A 216 -6.76 13.07 -23.67
C ALA A 216 -5.87 13.20 -22.42
N ARG A 217 -6.38 12.82 -21.24
CA ARG A 217 -5.62 12.85 -19.98
C ARG A 217 -4.62 11.71 -19.96
N GLY A 218 -3.40 11.96 -19.52
CA GLY A 218 -2.36 10.93 -19.43
C GLY A 218 -2.77 9.74 -18.54
N ILE A 219 -2.33 8.55 -18.94
CA ILE A 219 -2.50 7.32 -18.16
C ILE A 219 -1.39 7.27 -17.12
N LEU A 220 -1.76 7.23 -15.84
CA LEU A 220 -0.79 7.16 -14.74
C LEU A 220 -0.48 5.69 -14.44
N GLU A 221 0.76 5.27 -14.75
CA GLU A 221 1.33 4.00 -14.33
C GLU A 221 1.99 4.16 -12.95
N VAL A 222 1.71 3.24 -12.04
CA VAL A 222 2.35 3.19 -10.72
C VAL A 222 2.79 1.77 -10.41
N VAL A 223 4.05 1.61 -10.00
CA VAL A 223 4.60 0.34 -9.53
C VAL A 223 4.67 0.36 -8.00
N HIS A 224 3.90 -0.54 -7.39
CA HIS A 224 3.81 -0.72 -5.94
C HIS A 224 4.69 -1.90 -5.50
N ARG A 225 5.35 -1.78 -4.34
CA ARG A 225 6.06 -2.90 -3.69
C ARG A 225 5.15 -3.58 -2.66
N ILE A 226 4.75 -4.82 -2.91
CA ILE A 226 3.91 -5.62 -2.01
C ILE A 226 4.70 -6.86 -1.60
N ALA A 227 5.16 -6.89 -0.35
CA ALA A 227 6.15 -7.87 0.12
C ALA A 227 7.38 -7.92 -0.82
N ASP A 228 7.72 -9.09 -1.35
CA ASP A 228 8.79 -9.30 -2.32
C ASP A 228 8.35 -9.12 -3.79
N GLN A 229 7.06 -8.89 -4.04
CA GLN A 229 6.47 -8.76 -5.37
C GLN A 229 6.21 -7.30 -5.77
N SER A 230 6.01 -7.08 -7.07
CA SER A 230 5.61 -5.80 -7.63
C SER A 230 4.23 -5.90 -8.27
N LEU A 231 3.36 -4.93 -7.98
CA LEU A 231 2.09 -4.74 -8.67
C LEU A 231 2.17 -3.45 -9.50
N THR A 232 1.83 -3.54 -10.78
CA THR A 232 1.69 -2.36 -11.65
C THR A 232 0.21 -2.03 -11.82
N THR A 233 -0.16 -0.77 -11.57
CA THR A 233 -1.50 -0.25 -11.84
C THR A 233 -1.46 0.79 -12.95
N LEU A 234 -2.50 0.81 -13.79
CA LEU A 234 -2.71 1.82 -14.82
C LEU A 234 -4.00 2.58 -14.50
N ASN A 235 -3.86 3.82 -14.05
CA ASN A 235 -4.97 4.71 -13.74
C ASN A 235 -5.29 5.58 -14.96
N ASN A 236 -6.50 5.44 -15.49
CA ASN A 236 -6.91 6.02 -16.74
C ASN A 236 -8.30 6.65 -16.65
N HIS A 237 -8.52 7.73 -17.39
CA HIS A 237 -9.83 8.37 -17.54
C HIS A 237 -10.00 9.00 -18.94
N TRP A 238 -10.65 8.25 -19.83
CA TRP A 238 -10.97 8.70 -21.19
C TRP A 238 -12.03 9.80 -21.21
N LYS A 239 -12.04 10.60 -22.27
CA LYS A 239 -13.10 11.61 -22.50
C LYS A 239 -14.47 10.95 -22.65
N SER A 240 -15.51 11.58 -22.10
CA SER A 240 -16.91 11.13 -22.12
C SER A 240 -17.62 11.29 -23.48
N GLU A 241 -16.94 11.70 -24.54
CA GLU A 241 -17.50 11.98 -25.88
C GLU A 241 -17.81 10.71 -26.70
N ALA A 242 -18.53 9.76 -26.12
CA ALA A 242 -18.88 8.53 -26.82
C ALA A 242 -19.77 8.81 -28.03
N GLY A 243 -19.36 8.31 -29.20
CA GLY A 243 -20.08 8.50 -30.46
C GLY A 243 -19.79 9.84 -31.16
N ASN A 244 -18.90 10.69 -30.64
CA ASN A 244 -18.37 11.83 -31.39
C ASN A 244 -17.28 11.33 -32.36
N PRO A 245 -17.47 11.41 -33.69
CA PRO A 245 -16.51 10.88 -34.66
C PRO A 245 -15.10 11.46 -34.54
N GLU A 246 -14.95 12.70 -34.07
CA GLU A 246 -13.62 13.30 -33.86
C GLU A 246 -12.95 12.78 -32.58
N ALA A 247 -13.73 12.53 -31.52
CA ALA A 247 -13.20 11.95 -30.29
C ALA A 247 -12.81 10.48 -30.45
N GLU A 248 -13.52 9.73 -31.29
CA GLU A 248 -13.17 8.33 -31.61
C GLU A 248 -11.82 8.20 -32.32
N LYS A 249 -11.31 9.23 -33.01
CA LYS A 249 -9.99 9.20 -33.65
C LYS A 249 -8.82 9.18 -32.65
N VAL A 250 -9.06 9.62 -31.42
CA VAL A 250 -8.04 9.71 -30.36
C VAL A 250 -8.29 8.73 -29.21
N ARG A 251 -9.37 7.95 -29.28
CA ARG A 251 -9.65 6.84 -28.36
C ARG A 251 -8.82 5.63 -28.76
N VAL A 252 -8.17 4.99 -27.79
CA VAL A 252 -7.44 3.72 -27.95
C VAL A 252 -8.25 2.60 -27.33
#